data_AF-A0A437U889-F1
#
_entry.id   AF-A0A437U889-F1
#
_cell.length_a   1.000
_cell.length_b   1.000
_cell.length_c   1.000
_cell.angle_alpha   90.00
_cell.angle_beta   90.00
_cell.angle_gamma   90.00
#
_symmetry.space_group_name_H-M   'P 1'
#
loop_
_entity.id
_entity.type
_entity.pdbx_description
1 polymer ?
#
loop_
_entity_poly.entity_id
_entity_poly.type
_entity_poly.pdbx_seq_one_letter_code
_entity_poly.pdbx_strand_id
1 'polypeptide(L)'
;MSRTRIVGGKITEIVGGEYNIHSKGPITLTSLEGSVNITAGKGITYGNPRTAPTISKITTECIVEFRTKQDGSYTGQFGFDWLRVDDNGLTTEAKYYDCLENGYEAPNGKAPHRDTNTEYESKDEAFKSLEKEYNKIPIDIIPKPATAPFTKDYFVPYLNLFPKPYSDATTVPVGMPKPPFEAELRTLVEVGGTDAPDQIRIVFDKRYFEINGLDGSDANPVLISDKALGAKREATADTIKIKCIEGFTTKQEIKVFVYPKGTLARPAAEQFFARKLAGKIIVLPNKNTTGQNAVKNIKEQKFVFVQVKTNLLGGLTNIKLGIFTDSEKKSFRNSLYQSLIFPKIEDKDTSGNILTFDLTTDIDYSRGGKFDLRGKFNEDYRVNSTDKVPHFFKDMRSKFLALPGNSKYNDYFTVFVIADDVYDNAAGQIQEIGIKNLVLFKGRNDLTLSHEGLHGLGLFHAHKDSVIINSNQKFAYKHAHTDSLHGTDNIMSYNGALRKTTWKWQWEIIKKNAK
;
A
#
# COMPACT_ATOMS: atom_id res chain seq x y z
N MET A 1 16.85 15.90 8.22
CA MET A 1 17.72 15.01 7.42
C MET A 1 19.14 15.54 7.50
N SER A 2 20.11 14.72 7.88
CA SER A 2 21.54 15.01 7.70
C SER A 2 21.95 14.53 6.30
N ARG A 3 22.65 15.36 5.52
CA ARG A 3 23.24 14.96 4.23
C ARG A 3 24.75 15.02 4.39
N THR A 4 25.41 13.86 4.33
CA THR A 4 26.87 13.77 4.31
C THR A 4 27.29 13.34 2.92
N ARG A 5 28.20 14.10 2.29
CA ARG A 5 28.78 13.78 0.98
C ARG A 5 30.27 13.61 1.15
N ILE A 6 30.77 12.40 0.91
CA ILE A 6 32.20 12.08 0.90
C ILE A 6 32.55 11.70 -0.53
N VAL A 7 33.60 12.30 -1.08
CA VAL A 7 34.11 11.96 -2.42
C VAL A 7 35.63 11.78 -2.34
N GLY A 8 36.16 10.81 -3.08
CA GLY A 8 37.61 10.59 -3.21
C GLY A 8 38.29 11.47 -4.28
N GLY A 9 37.67 12.59 -4.66
CA GLY A 9 38.13 13.46 -5.74
C GLY A 9 37.64 14.91 -5.58
N LYS A 10 37.70 15.73 -6.62
CA LYS A 10 37.29 17.14 -6.56
C LYS A 10 35.76 17.31 -6.63
N ILE A 11 35.18 18.08 -5.71
CA ILE A 11 33.81 18.62 -5.86
C ILE A 11 33.89 19.98 -6.55
N THR A 12 33.20 20.12 -7.68
CA THR A 12 32.98 21.42 -8.34
C THR A 12 31.48 21.63 -8.49
N GLU A 13 30.96 22.71 -7.92
CA GLU A 13 29.55 23.13 -8.05
C GLU A 13 29.54 24.55 -8.61
N ILE A 14 28.84 24.77 -9.73
CA ILE A 14 28.74 26.06 -10.42
C ILE A 14 27.26 26.40 -10.54
N VAL A 15 26.88 27.57 -10.04
CA VAL A 15 25.49 28.04 -10.05
C VAL A 15 25.42 29.34 -10.85
N GLY A 16 24.48 29.43 -11.79
CA GLY A 16 24.27 30.61 -12.64
C GLY A 16 23.59 31.80 -11.94
N GLY A 17 23.44 31.74 -10.61
CA GLY A 17 22.69 32.71 -9.80
C GLY A 17 23.12 32.63 -8.33
N GLU A 18 22.25 33.02 -7.40
CA GLU A 18 22.54 32.94 -5.97
C GLU A 18 22.66 31.48 -5.48
N TYR A 19 23.66 31.21 -4.63
CA TYR A 19 23.85 29.92 -4.00
C TYR A 19 23.63 30.04 -2.49
N ASN A 20 22.56 29.41 -1.99
CA ASN A 20 22.13 29.49 -0.60
C ASN A 20 22.15 28.10 0.06
N ILE A 21 22.77 27.99 1.24
CA ILE A 21 22.73 26.78 2.07
C ILE A 21 22.00 27.11 3.38
N HIS A 22 20.89 26.42 3.64
CA HIS A 22 20.12 26.55 4.88
C HIS A 22 20.33 25.32 5.75
N SER A 23 20.68 25.51 7.02
CA SER A 23 20.85 24.44 7.99
C SER A 23 20.31 24.84 9.36
N LYS A 24 19.68 23.89 10.07
CA LYS A 24 19.24 24.06 11.46
C LYS A 24 20.41 23.92 12.45
N GLY A 25 21.51 23.28 12.03
CA GLY A 25 22.76 23.15 12.79
C GLY A 25 23.96 23.75 12.04
N PRO A 26 25.18 23.67 12.58
CA PRO A 26 26.37 24.20 11.91
C PRO A 26 26.59 23.53 10.54
N ILE A 27 27.02 24.31 9.56
CA ILE A 27 27.50 23.80 8.28
C ILE A 27 29.02 23.63 8.43
N THR A 28 29.53 22.43 8.19
CA THR A 28 30.96 22.13 8.27
C THR A 28 31.44 21.67 6.91
N LEU A 29 32.39 22.42 6.34
CA LEU A 29 33.11 22.07 5.12
C LEU A 29 34.55 21.72 5.52
N THR A 30 34.94 20.47 5.34
CA THR A 30 36.28 19.98 5.73
C THR A 30 36.95 19.36 4.52
N SER A 31 38.23 19.66 4.35
CA SER A 31 39.11 19.00 3.38
C SER A 31 40.24 18.34 4.16
N LEU A 32 40.46 17.04 3.91
CA LEU A 32 41.51 16.26 4.60
C LEU A 32 42.88 16.39 3.93
N GLU A 33 42.93 16.79 2.66
CA GLU A 33 44.16 16.80 1.84
C GLU A 33 44.48 18.16 1.19
N GLY A 34 43.75 19.24 1.53
CA GLY A 34 43.94 20.55 0.88
C GLY A 34 42.98 21.64 1.37
N SER A 35 42.77 22.68 0.56
CA SER A 35 41.94 23.85 0.88
C SER A 35 40.51 23.76 0.34
N VAL A 36 39.53 24.28 1.08
CA VAL A 36 38.19 24.58 0.57
C VAL A 36 38.19 26.01 0.03
N ASN A 37 38.01 26.17 -1.29
CA ASN A 37 37.95 27.48 -1.94
C ASN A 37 36.51 27.79 -2.35
N ILE A 38 35.96 28.87 -1.81
CA ILE A 38 34.65 29.42 -2.18
C ILE A 38 34.91 30.75 -2.87
N THR A 39 34.44 30.91 -4.10
CA THR A 39 34.64 32.12 -4.90
C THR A 39 33.30 32.59 -5.45
N ALA A 40 32.98 33.87 -5.28
CA ALA A 40 31.77 34.47 -5.81
C ALA A 40 32.10 35.83 -6.46
N GLY A 41 31.65 36.03 -7.70
CA GLY A 41 31.96 37.25 -8.47
C GLY A 41 31.39 38.54 -7.86
N LYS A 42 30.40 38.44 -6.96
CA LYS A 42 29.77 39.58 -6.25
C LYS A 42 29.98 39.53 -4.73
N GLY A 43 30.93 38.72 -4.25
CA GLY A 43 31.24 38.58 -2.82
C GLY A 43 30.50 37.43 -2.12
N ILE A 44 30.96 37.10 -0.92
CA ILE A 44 30.41 36.04 -0.05
C ILE A 44 29.88 36.72 1.20
N THR A 45 28.64 36.43 1.58
CA THR A 45 28.04 36.94 2.82
C THR A 45 27.72 35.78 3.76
N TYR A 46 28.16 35.90 5.02
CA TYR A 46 27.80 34.97 6.09
C TYR A 46 26.72 35.65 6.94
N GLY A 47 25.49 35.14 6.90
CA GLY A 47 24.35 35.68 7.63
C GLY A 47 24.02 34.91 8.90
N ASN A 48 23.24 35.53 9.78
CA ASN A 48 22.59 34.85 10.91
C ASN A 48 21.63 33.75 10.41
N PRO A 49 21.34 32.70 11.21
CA PRO A 49 20.36 31.68 10.87
C PRO A 49 19.01 32.32 10.50
N ARG A 50 18.58 32.14 9.26
CA ARG A 50 17.26 32.55 8.78
C ARG A 50 16.27 31.40 8.95
N THR A 51 14.99 31.73 9.15
CA THR A 51 13.89 30.76 9.09
C THR A 51 13.96 30.00 7.77
N ALA A 52 13.71 28.68 7.80
CA ALA A 52 13.71 27.87 6.60
C ALA A 52 12.78 28.49 5.54
N PRO A 53 13.16 28.50 4.24
CA PRO A 53 12.25 28.93 3.21
C PRO A 53 10.97 28.11 3.31
N THR A 54 9.82 28.78 3.31
CA THR A 54 8.52 28.15 3.05
C THR A 54 8.67 27.30 1.79
N ILE A 55 8.10 26.08 1.75
CA ILE A 55 8.05 25.29 0.51
C ILE A 55 7.50 26.24 -0.56
N SER A 56 8.37 26.67 -1.48
CA SER A 56 8.01 27.61 -2.52
C SER A 56 6.89 26.96 -3.31
N LYS A 57 5.74 27.65 -3.42
CA LYS A 57 4.68 27.25 -4.33
C LYS A 57 5.30 26.88 -5.67
N ILE A 58 4.95 25.71 -6.20
CA ILE A 58 5.38 25.36 -7.55
C ILE A 58 4.32 25.94 -8.48
N THR A 59 4.68 26.98 -9.22
CA THR A 59 3.82 27.49 -10.28
C THR A 59 3.97 26.59 -11.50
N THR A 60 2.95 25.78 -11.80
CA THR A 60 2.90 24.92 -12.99
C THR A 60 1.54 25.04 -13.66
N GLU A 61 1.54 25.14 -14.98
CA GLU A 61 0.31 25.20 -15.77
C GLU A 61 -0.22 23.80 -16.11
N CYS A 62 0.43 22.75 -15.61
CA CYS A 62 0.04 21.37 -15.88
C CYS A 62 0.10 20.53 -14.60
N ILE A 63 -0.91 19.69 -14.43
CA ILE A 63 -0.99 18.68 -13.37
C ILE A 63 -1.17 17.30 -14.02
N VAL A 64 -0.36 16.34 -13.57
CA VAL A 64 -0.42 14.94 -14.00
C VAL A 64 -0.58 14.05 -12.78
N GLU A 65 -1.74 13.40 -12.70
CA GLU A 65 -2.11 12.46 -11.65
C GLU A 65 -2.11 11.03 -12.19
N PHE A 66 -1.83 10.05 -11.33
CA PHE A 66 -1.76 8.64 -11.72
C PHE A 66 -2.87 7.84 -11.03
N ARG A 67 -3.50 6.92 -11.75
CA ARG A 67 -4.54 6.02 -11.23
C ARG A 67 -4.29 4.59 -11.71
N THR A 68 -4.83 3.63 -10.98
CA THR A 68 -4.94 2.25 -11.47
C THR A 68 -5.91 2.18 -12.64
N LYS A 69 -5.75 1.17 -13.50
CA LYS A 69 -6.67 0.91 -14.61
C LYS A 69 -8.07 0.55 -14.06
N GLN A 70 -9.11 0.99 -14.77
CA GLN A 70 -10.52 0.78 -14.37
C GLN A 70 -11.27 -0.18 -15.31
N ASP A 71 -10.55 -0.83 -16.21
CA ASP A 71 -11.07 -1.82 -17.18
C ASP A 71 -11.11 -3.25 -16.60
N GLY A 72 -10.88 -3.41 -15.29
CA GLY A 72 -10.83 -4.70 -14.60
C GLY A 72 -9.50 -5.43 -14.68
N SER A 73 -8.51 -4.92 -15.43
CA SER A 73 -7.17 -5.53 -15.48
C SER A 73 -6.42 -5.43 -14.15
N TYR A 74 -6.66 -4.39 -13.36
CA TYR A 74 -6.12 -4.24 -12.02
C TYR A 74 -7.02 -4.90 -10.97
N THR A 75 -6.52 -5.97 -10.36
CA THR A 75 -7.17 -6.77 -9.32
C THR A 75 -6.33 -6.80 -8.03
N GLY A 76 -5.54 -5.74 -7.81
CA GLY A 76 -4.72 -5.58 -6.61
C GLY A 76 -3.36 -6.25 -6.68
N GLN A 77 -2.82 -6.47 -7.89
CA GLN A 77 -1.57 -7.20 -8.09
C GLN A 77 -0.36 -6.51 -7.43
N PHE A 78 -0.34 -5.17 -7.38
CA PHE A 78 0.72 -4.34 -6.80
C PHE A 78 0.11 -3.26 -5.88
N GLY A 79 0.90 -2.68 -4.99
CA GLY A 79 0.41 -1.67 -4.04
C GLY A 79 0.48 -0.27 -4.62
N PHE A 80 -0.66 0.37 -4.84
CA PHE A 80 -0.74 1.77 -5.26
C PHE A 80 -1.80 2.51 -4.45
N ASP A 81 -1.41 3.61 -3.82
CA ASP A 81 -2.27 4.36 -2.91
C ASP A 81 -2.22 5.86 -3.23
N TRP A 82 -3.39 6.47 -3.43
CA TRP A 82 -3.55 7.89 -3.69
C TRP A 82 -4.76 8.43 -2.93
N LEU A 83 -4.72 9.71 -2.59
CA LEU A 83 -5.86 10.38 -1.98
C LEU A 83 -6.94 10.63 -3.05
N ARG A 84 -8.13 10.05 -2.86
CA ARG A 84 -9.28 10.21 -3.77
C ARG A 84 -10.00 11.52 -3.45
N VAL A 85 -9.48 12.64 -3.97
CA VAL A 85 -10.07 13.97 -3.76
C VAL A 85 -11.23 14.19 -4.72
N ASP A 86 -10.94 14.33 -6.01
CA ASP A 86 -11.92 14.44 -7.09
C ASP A 86 -11.25 14.20 -8.45
N ASP A 87 -11.80 13.27 -9.20
CA ASP A 87 -11.38 12.95 -10.57
C ASP A 87 -12.39 13.42 -11.61
N ASN A 88 -13.30 14.34 -11.27
CA ASN A 88 -14.30 14.93 -12.17
C ASN A 88 -15.15 13.86 -12.91
N GLY A 89 -15.54 12.80 -12.19
CA GLY A 89 -16.31 11.69 -12.76
C GLY A 89 -15.52 10.74 -13.66
N LEU A 90 -14.20 10.89 -13.77
CA LEU A 90 -13.34 9.98 -14.53
C LEU A 90 -13.05 8.66 -13.78
N THR A 91 -13.57 8.51 -12.56
CA THR A 91 -13.41 7.32 -11.72
C THR A 91 -14.76 6.79 -11.29
N THR A 92 -14.87 5.46 -11.17
CA THR A 92 -16.02 4.79 -10.53
C THR A 92 -15.90 4.73 -9.01
N GLU A 93 -14.80 5.22 -8.44
CA GLU A 93 -14.49 5.13 -7.03
C GLU A 93 -14.95 6.38 -6.27
N ALA A 94 -15.61 6.19 -5.13
CA ALA A 94 -16.03 7.30 -4.29
C ALA A 94 -14.85 8.16 -3.82
N LYS A 95 -15.07 9.48 -3.75
CA LYS A 95 -14.14 10.42 -3.13
C LYS A 95 -14.01 10.07 -1.65
N TYR A 96 -12.80 10.13 -1.11
CA TYR A 96 -12.59 9.80 0.30
C TYR A 96 -13.32 10.73 1.24
N TYR A 97 -13.47 12.02 0.89
CA TYR A 97 -14.31 12.89 1.69
C TYR A 97 -15.75 12.38 1.73
N ASP A 98 -16.33 11.88 0.64
CA ASP A 98 -17.73 11.44 0.62
C ASP A 98 -17.94 10.15 1.42
N CYS A 99 -16.95 9.25 1.41
CA CYS A 99 -17.06 7.96 2.09
C CYS A 99 -16.41 7.85 3.47
N LEU A 100 -15.58 8.80 3.89
CA LEU A 100 -15.00 8.83 5.25
C LEU A 100 -16.08 9.20 6.28
N GLU A 101 -16.09 8.49 7.41
CA GLU A 101 -17.01 8.72 8.52
C GLU A 101 -16.27 9.18 9.79
N ASN A 102 -15.17 8.51 10.15
CA ASN A 102 -14.37 8.86 11.34
C ASN A 102 -12.98 8.17 11.27
N GLY A 103 -12.32 7.94 12.39
CA GLY A 103 -11.03 7.28 12.51
C GLY A 103 -10.49 7.33 13.94
N TYR A 104 -9.42 6.60 14.21
CA TYR A 104 -8.74 6.67 15.50
C TYR A 104 -8.05 8.02 15.68
N GLU A 105 -8.38 8.69 16.78
CA GLU A 105 -7.64 9.80 17.34
C GLU A 105 -6.88 9.34 18.59
N ALA A 106 -5.60 9.71 18.70
CA ALA A 106 -4.85 9.41 19.91
C ALA A 106 -5.27 10.38 21.02
N PRO A 107 -5.68 9.89 22.21
CA PRO A 107 -5.94 10.74 23.36
C PRO A 107 -4.77 11.69 23.61
N ASN A 108 -5.04 12.98 23.71
CA ASN A 108 -4.01 14.02 23.79
C ASN A 108 -4.27 15.01 24.95
N GLY A 109 -3.24 15.75 25.32
CA GLY A 109 -3.34 16.81 26.33
C GLY A 109 -2.61 16.55 27.65
N LYS A 110 -2.41 17.65 28.40
CA LYS A 110 -1.98 17.65 29.80
C LYS A 110 -3.12 18.25 30.62
N ALA A 111 -3.27 17.81 31.87
CA ALA A 111 -4.29 18.35 32.75
C ALA A 111 -4.21 19.91 32.77
N PRO A 112 -5.36 20.62 32.78
CA PRO A 112 -6.72 20.11 32.92
C PRO A 112 -7.43 19.75 31.60
N HIS A 113 -6.85 20.04 30.43
CA HIS A 113 -7.43 19.75 29.12
C HIS A 113 -6.92 18.40 28.59
N ARG A 114 -7.40 17.31 29.19
CA ARG A 114 -7.20 15.95 28.64
C ARG A 114 -8.32 15.66 27.67
N ASP A 115 -7.99 15.50 26.40
CA ASP A 115 -8.85 14.85 25.45
C ASP A 115 -8.65 13.33 25.57
N THR A 116 -9.69 12.65 26.04
CA THR A 116 -9.72 11.19 26.18
C THR A 116 -10.40 10.51 25.00
N ASN A 117 -10.83 11.27 24.00
CA ASN A 117 -11.48 10.72 22.82
C ASN A 117 -10.51 9.83 22.06
N THR A 118 -11.05 8.72 21.57
CA THR A 118 -10.33 7.78 20.70
C THR A 118 -10.81 7.88 19.25
N GLU A 119 -11.73 8.80 18.99
CA GLU A 119 -12.36 9.10 17.69
C GLU A 119 -12.26 10.60 17.45
N TYR A 120 -12.06 11.00 16.20
CA TYR A 120 -12.07 12.41 15.83
C TYR A 120 -13.43 13.05 16.14
N GLU A 121 -13.41 14.31 16.55
CA GLU A 121 -14.62 15.06 16.91
C GLU A 121 -15.55 15.25 15.70
N SER A 122 -14.98 15.20 14.49
CA SER A 122 -15.73 15.35 13.25
C SER A 122 -15.10 14.63 12.06
N LYS A 123 -15.92 14.40 11.04
CA LYS A 123 -15.48 13.95 9.72
C LYS A 123 -14.43 14.88 9.09
N ASP A 124 -14.57 16.19 9.28
CA ASP A 124 -13.62 17.19 8.74
C ASP A 124 -12.24 17.05 9.37
N GLU A 125 -12.20 16.80 10.67
CA GLU A 125 -10.96 16.56 11.39
C GLU A 125 -10.30 15.24 10.96
N ALA A 126 -11.10 14.16 10.86
CA ALA A 126 -10.64 12.89 10.35
C ALA A 126 -10.06 13.04 8.93
N PHE A 127 -10.73 13.81 8.07
CA PHE A 127 -10.26 14.06 6.70
C PHE A 127 -8.96 14.88 6.67
N LYS A 128 -8.85 15.94 7.48
CA LYS A 128 -7.59 16.70 7.65
C LYS A 128 -6.46 15.83 8.16
N SER A 129 -6.75 14.82 8.98
CA SER A 129 -5.76 13.84 9.44
C SER A 129 -5.38 12.86 8.32
N LEU A 130 -6.35 12.36 7.55
CA LEU A 130 -6.12 11.50 6.38
C LEU A 130 -5.23 12.18 5.35
N GLU A 131 -5.45 13.46 5.07
CA GLU A 131 -4.62 14.25 4.17
C GLU A 131 -3.13 14.29 4.57
N LYS A 132 -2.81 14.18 5.87
CA LYS A 132 -1.42 14.19 6.37
C LYS A 132 -0.67 12.89 6.09
N GLU A 133 -1.38 11.80 5.76
CA GLU A 133 -0.73 10.54 5.33
C GLU A 133 -0.07 10.68 3.94
N TYR A 134 -0.43 11.72 3.19
CA TYR A 134 0.07 11.99 1.84
C TYR A 134 0.94 13.23 1.81
N ASN A 135 2.08 13.14 1.11
CA ASN A 135 2.88 14.32 0.84
C ASN A 135 2.10 15.27 -0.07
N LYS A 136 2.02 16.55 0.30
CA LYS A 136 1.34 17.57 -0.48
C LYS A 136 2.34 18.46 -1.23
N ILE A 137 2.02 18.82 -2.46
CA ILE A 137 2.73 19.81 -3.25
C ILE A 137 1.70 20.87 -3.68
N PRO A 138 1.78 22.11 -3.20
CA PRO A 138 0.89 23.17 -3.66
C PRO A 138 1.27 23.59 -5.09
N ILE A 139 0.28 23.56 -5.97
CA ILE A 139 0.40 23.89 -7.40
C ILE A 139 -0.52 25.08 -7.73
N ASP A 140 0.05 26.16 -8.25
CA ASP A 140 -0.76 27.27 -8.79
C ASP A 140 -1.12 26.98 -10.25
N ILE A 141 -2.42 26.82 -10.55
CA ILE A 141 -2.93 26.57 -11.90
C ILE A 141 -3.81 27.74 -12.38
N ILE A 142 -3.73 28.05 -13.67
CA ILE A 142 -4.65 28.97 -14.34
C ILE A 142 -5.73 28.13 -15.04
N PRO A 143 -6.99 28.10 -14.55
CA PRO A 143 -8.06 27.29 -15.14
C PRO A 143 -8.44 27.77 -16.55
N LYS A 144 -9.18 26.92 -17.26
CA LYS A 144 -9.87 27.31 -18.51
C LYS A 144 -11.37 26.98 -18.40
N PRO A 145 -12.28 27.96 -18.59
CA PRO A 145 -12.02 29.36 -18.94
C PRO A 145 -11.28 30.12 -17.82
N ALA A 146 -10.40 31.04 -18.22
CA ALA A 146 -9.48 31.74 -17.32
C ALA A 146 -10.24 32.80 -16.50
N THR A 147 -10.56 32.45 -15.26
CA THR A 147 -11.20 33.36 -14.30
C THR A 147 -10.17 33.98 -13.36
N ALA A 148 -9.43 33.15 -12.62
CA ALA A 148 -8.28 33.55 -11.80
C ALA A 148 -7.39 32.33 -11.49
N PRO A 149 -6.07 32.49 -11.32
CA PRO A 149 -5.22 31.42 -10.82
C PRO A 149 -5.68 30.96 -9.44
N PHE A 150 -5.68 29.65 -9.19
CA PHE A 150 -5.92 29.10 -7.85
C PHE A 150 -4.86 28.06 -7.50
N THR A 151 -4.58 27.92 -6.21
CA THR A 151 -3.68 26.89 -5.70
C THR A 151 -4.47 25.61 -5.48
N LYS A 152 -3.99 24.51 -6.05
CA LYS A 152 -4.48 23.14 -5.83
C LYS A 152 -3.41 22.33 -5.11
N ASP A 153 -3.81 21.54 -4.13
CA ASP A 153 -2.91 20.58 -3.50
C ASP A 153 -2.79 19.32 -4.35
N TYR A 154 -1.55 19.01 -4.77
CA TYR A 154 -1.21 17.71 -5.35
C TYR A 154 -0.82 16.74 -4.24
N PHE A 155 -1.64 15.73 -4.02
CA PHE A 155 -1.36 14.64 -3.08
C PHE A 155 -0.56 13.56 -3.79
N VAL A 156 0.68 13.37 -3.35
CA VAL A 156 1.63 12.45 -4.00
C VAL A 156 1.26 11.00 -3.67
N PRO A 157 0.94 10.15 -4.67
CA PRO A 157 0.68 8.74 -4.44
C PRO A 157 1.92 7.94 -4.05
N TYR A 158 1.67 6.79 -3.43
CA TYR A 158 2.67 5.80 -3.07
C TYR A 158 2.57 4.55 -3.95
N LEU A 159 3.73 3.96 -4.28
CA LEU A 159 3.84 2.72 -5.05
C LEU A 159 4.77 1.73 -4.35
N ASN A 160 4.35 0.47 -4.26
CA ASN A 160 5.14 -0.69 -3.86
C ASN A 160 5.32 -1.63 -5.06
N LEU A 161 6.58 -1.90 -5.42
CA LEU A 161 6.97 -2.91 -6.40
C LEU A 161 8.14 -3.72 -5.85
N PHE A 162 8.17 -5.01 -6.15
CA PHE A 162 9.36 -5.84 -5.95
C PHE A 162 10.38 -5.52 -7.05
N PRO A 163 11.69 -5.67 -6.80
CA PRO A 163 12.68 -5.54 -7.85
C PRO A 163 12.68 -6.79 -8.74
N LYS A 164 12.89 -6.60 -10.04
CA LYS A 164 12.91 -7.68 -11.04
C LYS A 164 13.83 -8.85 -10.64
N PRO A 165 15.09 -8.64 -10.19
CA PRO A 165 15.94 -9.75 -9.72
C PRO A 165 15.32 -10.59 -8.60
N TYR A 166 14.57 -9.98 -7.69
CA TYR A 166 13.87 -10.72 -6.63
C TYR A 166 12.73 -11.55 -7.21
N SER A 167 11.91 -10.98 -8.11
CA SER A 167 10.81 -11.69 -8.75
C SER A 167 11.29 -12.85 -9.62
N ASP A 168 12.36 -12.63 -10.40
CA ASP A 168 12.96 -13.65 -11.26
C ASP A 168 13.48 -14.83 -10.44
N ALA A 169 14.23 -14.56 -9.37
CA ALA A 169 14.79 -15.57 -8.46
C ALA A 169 13.72 -16.28 -7.61
N THR A 170 12.54 -15.69 -7.46
CA THR A 170 11.47 -16.27 -6.67
C THR A 170 10.81 -17.43 -7.42
N THR A 171 10.75 -18.59 -6.76
CA THR A 171 9.96 -19.74 -7.21
C THR A 171 8.57 -19.69 -6.59
N VAL A 172 7.53 -19.86 -7.41
CA VAL A 172 6.14 -19.99 -6.99
C VAL A 172 5.53 -21.23 -7.67
N PRO A 173 4.49 -21.85 -7.08
CA PRO A 173 3.76 -22.92 -7.76
C PRO A 173 3.23 -22.48 -9.14
N VAL A 174 3.09 -23.45 -10.06
CA VAL A 174 2.55 -23.20 -11.41
C VAL A 174 1.19 -22.51 -11.29
N GLY A 175 0.96 -21.48 -12.11
CA GLY A 175 -0.28 -20.70 -12.13
C GLY A 175 -0.42 -19.67 -11.00
N MET A 176 0.51 -19.57 -10.05
CA MET A 176 0.49 -18.55 -9.00
C MET A 176 1.24 -17.26 -9.42
N PRO A 177 0.78 -16.08 -8.98
CA PRO A 177 1.44 -14.82 -9.30
C PRO A 177 2.80 -14.75 -8.60
N LYS A 178 3.83 -14.42 -9.39
CA LYS A 178 5.13 -13.98 -8.87
C LYS A 178 5.01 -12.60 -8.22
N PRO A 179 5.96 -12.23 -7.34
CA PRO A 179 6.02 -10.86 -6.82
C PRO A 179 6.05 -9.83 -7.96
N PRO A 180 5.14 -8.85 -7.99
CA PRO A 180 5.03 -7.89 -9.08
C PRO A 180 6.24 -6.95 -9.09
N PHE A 181 6.92 -6.87 -10.23
CA PHE A 181 7.95 -5.84 -10.46
C PHE A 181 7.51 -4.78 -11.46
N GLU A 182 6.27 -4.87 -11.96
CA GLU A 182 5.68 -3.95 -12.91
C GLU A 182 4.36 -3.39 -12.36
N ALA A 183 4.10 -2.11 -12.62
CA ALA A 183 2.81 -1.47 -12.41
C ALA A 183 2.36 -0.80 -13.70
N GLU A 184 1.10 -1.01 -14.07
CA GLU A 184 0.46 -0.33 -15.19
C GLU A 184 -0.57 0.66 -14.67
N LEU A 185 -0.36 1.93 -15.01
CA LEU A 185 -1.15 3.06 -14.52
C LEU A 185 -1.68 3.86 -15.71
N ARG A 186 -2.87 4.44 -15.52
CA ARG A 186 -3.39 5.50 -16.39
C ARG A 186 -3.02 6.86 -15.82
N THR A 187 -3.02 7.88 -16.67
CA THR A 187 -2.72 9.25 -16.28
C THR A 187 -3.91 10.17 -16.51
N LEU A 188 -4.18 11.04 -15.53
CA LEU A 188 -5.10 12.16 -15.67
C LEU A 188 -4.29 13.44 -15.84
N VAL A 189 -4.63 14.22 -16.85
CA VAL A 189 -3.93 15.46 -17.20
C VAL A 189 -4.89 16.63 -17.10
N GLU A 190 -4.41 17.72 -16.50
CA GLU A 190 -5.05 19.02 -16.49
C GLU A 190 -4.01 20.02 -17.01
N VAL A 191 -4.32 20.74 -18.08
CA VAL A 191 -3.39 21.67 -18.73
C VAL A 191 -4.07 23.03 -18.81
N GLY A 192 -3.66 23.91 -17.91
CA GLY A 192 -4.02 25.32 -17.87
C GLY A 192 -3.06 26.19 -18.69
N GLY A 193 -3.06 27.49 -18.39
CA GLY A 193 -2.25 28.48 -19.10
C GLY A 193 -2.83 28.92 -20.44
N THR A 194 -2.07 29.73 -21.18
CA THR A 194 -2.48 30.28 -22.48
C THR A 194 -2.08 29.40 -23.66
N ASP A 195 -1.02 28.62 -23.49
CA ASP A 195 -0.35 27.88 -24.55
C ASP A 195 -0.10 26.43 -24.15
N ALA A 196 -0.32 25.50 -25.08
CA ALA A 196 0.05 24.11 -24.87
C ALA A 196 1.56 24.00 -24.64
N PRO A 197 2.01 23.17 -23.67
CA PRO A 197 3.43 22.99 -23.42
C PRO A 197 4.14 22.32 -24.60
N ASP A 198 5.44 22.58 -24.72
CA ASP A 198 6.27 21.88 -25.71
C ASP A 198 6.32 20.38 -25.39
N GLN A 199 6.42 20.03 -24.11
CA GLN A 199 6.56 18.64 -23.67
C GLN A 199 6.03 18.42 -22.24
N ILE A 200 5.51 17.22 -21.99
CA ILE A 200 5.26 16.69 -20.64
C ILE A 200 6.08 15.41 -20.55
N ARG A 201 7.03 15.36 -19.61
CA ARG A 201 8.05 14.31 -19.55
C ARG A 201 8.14 13.68 -18.17
N ILE A 202 8.23 12.35 -18.15
CA ILE A 202 8.48 11.57 -16.94
C ILE A 202 10.00 11.39 -16.76
N VAL A 203 10.49 11.67 -15.55
CA VAL A 203 11.90 11.63 -15.17
C VAL A 203 12.05 10.78 -13.90
N PHE A 204 12.99 9.85 -13.94
CA PHE A 204 13.26 8.88 -12.88
C PHE A 204 14.72 8.43 -12.90
N ASP A 205 15.14 7.70 -11.88
CA ASP A 205 16.48 7.12 -11.83
C ASP A 205 16.53 5.81 -12.64
N LYS A 206 17.17 5.88 -13.81
CA LYS A 206 17.31 4.74 -14.74
C LYS A 206 18.08 3.54 -14.17
N ARG A 207 18.73 3.69 -13.01
CA ARG A 207 19.32 2.54 -12.31
C ARG A 207 18.25 1.61 -11.75
N TYR A 208 17.09 2.15 -11.37
CA TYR A 208 16.05 1.42 -10.65
C TYR A 208 14.78 1.20 -11.46
N PHE A 209 14.54 2.03 -12.48
CA PHE A 209 13.31 1.97 -13.25
C PHE A 209 13.53 2.01 -14.76
N GLU A 210 12.60 1.36 -15.46
CA GLU A 210 12.32 1.51 -16.89
C GLU A 210 10.82 1.83 -16.99
N ILE A 211 10.43 2.80 -17.82
CA ILE A 211 9.03 3.12 -18.03
C ILE A 211 8.72 3.07 -19.53
N ASN A 212 7.71 2.29 -19.90
CA ASN A 212 7.32 2.06 -21.31
C ASN A 212 8.47 1.59 -22.21
N GLY A 213 9.41 0.80 -21.65
CA GLY A 213 10.57 0.32 -22.40
C GLY A 213 11.71 1.34 -22.54
N LEU A 214 11.61 2.51 -21.90
CA LEU A 214 12.56 3.60 -22.03
C LEU A 214 13.25 3.91 -20.69
N ASP A 215 14.45 4.48 -20.77
CA ASP A 215 15.28 4.84 -19.60
C ASP A 215 15.04 6.27 -19.08
N GLY A 216 14.20 7.05 -19.76
CA GLY A 216 13.84 8.41 -19.37
C GLY A 216 14.95 9.45 -19.57
N SER A 217 16.07 9.08 -20.20
CA SER A 217 17.15 10.01 -20.57
C SER A 217 16.71 11.01 -21.63
N ASP A 218 17.52 12.04 -21.89
CA ASP A 218 17.20 13.03 -22.94
C ASP A 218 17.17 12.41 -24.34
N ALA A 219 17.94 11.34 -24.56
CA ALA A 219 17.94 10.58 -25.80
C ALA A 219 16.70 9.68 -25.95
N ASN A 220 16.19 9.12 -24.84
CA ASN A 220 15.03 8.22 -24.82
C ASN A 220 14.00 8.69 -23.77
N PRO A 221 13.34 9.83 -23.99
CA PRO A 221 12.46 10.40 -22.99
C PRO A 221 11.12 9.67 -22.95
N VAL A 222 10.54 9.56 -21.75
CA VAL A 222 9.16 9.07 -21.57
C VAL A 222 8.22 10.26 -21.57
N LEU A 223 7.31 10.30 -22.54
CA LEU A 223 6.43 11.44 -22.78
C LEU A 223 4.98 11.10 -22.48
N ILE A 224 4.24 12.13 -22.07
CA ILE A 224 2.78 12.12 -22.07
C ILE A 224 2.37 12.97 -23.27
N SER A 225 1.65 12.35 -24.19
CA SER A 225 1.26 12.93 -25.48
C SER A 225 0.18 13.99 -25.35
N ASP A 226 -0.70 13.86 -24.35
CA ASP A 226 -1.82 14.78 -24.20
C ASP A 226 -1.41 16.10 -23.54
N LYS A 227 -1.22 17.10 -24.39
CA LYS A 227 -0.79 18.46 -24.02
C LYS A 227 -1.89 19.50 -24.27
N ALA A 228 -3.10 19.07 -24.64
CA ALA A 228 -4.15 20.01 -25.03
C ALA A 228 -4.60 20.86 -23.84
N LEU A 229 -4.85 22.14 -24.08
CA LEU A 229 -5.38 23.03 -23.04
C LEU A 229 -6.78 22.58 -22.64
N GLY A 230 -7.05 22.47 -21.35
CA GLY A 230 -8.38 22.14 -20.85
C GLY A 230 -8.40 21.55 -19.45
N ALA A 231 -9.63 21.30 -18.99
CA ALA A 231 -9.92 20.67 -17.72
C ALA A 231 -9.32 19.25 -17.61
N LYS A 232 -9.31 18.74 -16.37
CA LYS A 232 -8.88 17.39 -16.04
C LYS A 232 -9.58 16.35 -16.93
N ARG A 233 -8.79 15.49 -17.56
CA ARG A 233 -9.24 14.36 -18.40
C ARG A 233 -8.22 13.24 -18.35
N GLU A 234 -8.58 12.06 -18.85
CA GLU A 234 -7.63 10.96 -19.02
C GLU A 234 -6.83 11.13 -20.31
N ALA A 235 -5.52 10.94 -20.23
CA ALA A 235 -4.65 10.84 -21.41
C ALA A 235 -4.72 9.41 -21.97
N THR A 236 -5.77 9.09 -22.73
CA THR A 236 -6.13 7.72 -23.13
C THR A 236 -5.11 7.02 -24.03
N ALA A 237 -4.30 7.79 -24.76
CA ALA A 237 -3.21 7.26 -25.59
C ALA A 237 -2.00 6.81 -24.76
N ASP A 238 -1.87 7.31 -23.53
CA ASP A 238 -0.70 7.13 -22.68
C ASP A 238 -1.02 6.16 -21.54
N THR A 239 -0.63 4.90 -21.71
CA THR A 239 -0.55 3.96 -20.58
C THR A 239 0.87 3.94 -20.05
N ILE A 240 1.03 4.09 -18.74
CA ILE A 240 2.34 4.17 -18.08
C ILE A 240 2.65 2.84 -17.41
N LYS A 241 3.54 2.07 -18.01
CA LYS A 241 4.06 0.80 -17.49
C LYS A 241 5.41 1.02 -16.82
N ILE A 242 5.40 1.08 -15.49
CA ILE A 242 6.57 1.26 -14.64
C ILE A 242 7.14 -0.11 -14.29
N LYS A 243 8.42 -0.35 -14.60
CA LYS A 243 9.15 -1.56 -14.17
C LYS A 243 10.21 -1.18 -13.13
N CYS A 244 10.27 -1.93 -12.04
CA CYS A 244 11.37 -1.85 -11.07
C CYS A 244 12.46 -2.85 -11.44
N ILE A 245 13.50 -2.37 -12.13
CA ILE A 245 14.57 -3.22 -12.65
C ILE A 245 15.63 -3.56 -11.60
N GLU A 246 15.79 -2.74 -10.56
CA GLU A 246 16.74 -2.98 -9.46
C GLU A 246 16.21 -2.49 -8.11
N GLY A 247 16.68 -3.13 -7.04
CA GLY A 247 16.25 -2.83 -5.68
C GLY A 247 16.98 -1.65 -5.04
N PHE A 248 16.27 -0.88 -4.22
CA PHE A 248 16.79 0.29 -3.51
C PHE A 248 16.38 0.36 -2.03
N THR A 249 17.22 1.00 -1.22
CA THR A 249 17.10 1.04 0.25
C THR A 249 16.47 2.34 0.78
N THR A 250 16.36 3.36 -0.07
CA THR A 250 15.74 4.65 0.24
C THR A 250 14.65 4.96 -0.77
N LYS A 251 13.61 5.70 -0.34
CA LYS A 251 12.49 6.10 -1.21
C LYS A 251 13.02 6.70 -2.52
N GLN A 252 12.42 6.29 -3.63
CA GLN A 252 12.69 6.86 -4.94
C GLN A 252 11.49 7.70 -5.39
N GLU A 253 11.72 8.55 -6.38
CA GLU A 253 10.70 9.46 -6.91
C GLU A 253 10.64 9.31 -8.43
N ILE A 254 9.43 9.15 -8.94
CA ILE A 254 9.14 9.30 -10.38
C ILE A 254 8.45 10.65 -10.52
N LYS A 255 9.04 11.56 -11.29
CA LYS A 255 8.59 12.95 -11.43
C LYS A 255 8.06 13.19 -12.82
N VAL A 256 7.06 14.05 -12.94
CA VAL A 256 6.60 14.57 -14.22
C VAL A 256 6.97 16.04 -14.28
N PHE A 257 7.66 16.44 -15.35
CA PHE A 257 8.00 17.82 -15.62
C PHE A 257 7.28 18.30 -16.88
N VAL A 258 6.68 19.48 -16.80
CA VAL A 258 6.18 20.20 -17.96
C VAL A 258 7.26 21.17 -18.46
N TYR A 259 7.45 21.20 -19.77
CA TYR A 259 8.32 22.13 -20.48
C TYR A 259 7.38 23.14 -21.17
N PRO A 260 7.26 24.37 -20.62
CA PRO A 260 6.38 25.39 -21.20
C PRO A 260 6.73 25.69 -22.67
N LYS A 261 5.79 26.31 -23.40
CA LYS A 261 6.00 26.66 -24.81
C LYS A 261 7.29 27.46 -25.04
N GLY A 262 8.05 27.10 -26.08
CA GLY A 262 9.31 27.74 -26.44
C GLY A 262 10.49 27.39 -25.51
N THR A 263 10.32 26.41 -24.62
CA THR A 263 11.41 25.89 -23.78
C THR A 263 12.35 25.04 -24.61
N LEU A 264 11.84 24.15 -25.49
CA LEU A 264 12.69 23.22 -26.23
C LEU A 264 13.61 23.89 -27.25
N ALA A 265 13.32 25.14 -27.63
CA ALA A 265 14.20 25.95 -28.48
C ALA A 265 15.45 26.48 -27.76
N ARG A 266 15.51 26.38 -26.42
CA ARG A 266 16.59 26.91 -25.60
C ARG A 266 17.68 25.86 -25.33
N PRO A 267 18.90 26.25 -24.94
CA PRO A 267 19.93 25.31 -24.50
C PRO A 267 19.47 24.42 -23.33
N ALA A 268 19.96 23.18 -23.25
CA ALA A 268 19.50 22.18 -22.28
C ALA A 268 19.54 22.66 -20.81
N ALA A 269 20.53 23.47 -20.44
CA ALA A 269 20.61 24.06 -19.11
C ALA A 269 19.42 24.99 -18.81
N GLU A 270 19.03 25.84 -19.77
CA GLU A 270 17.87 26.71 -19.63
C GLU A 270 16.56 25.92 -19.62
N GLN A 271 16.48 24.83 -20.40
CA GLN A 271 15.32 23.93 -20.34
C GLN A 271 15.14 23.34 -18.94
N PHE A 272 16.24 22.92 -18.31
CA PHE A 272 16.23 22.37 -16.96
C PHE A 272 15.75 23.38 -15.92
N PHE A 273 16.09 24.66 -16.07
CA PHE A 273 15.60 25.74 -15.18
C PHE A 273 14.15 26.14 -15.47
N ALA A 274 13.72 26.09 -16.73
CA ALA A 274 12.39 26.52 -17.14
C ALA A 274 11.29 25.46 -16.88
N ARG A 275 11.65 24.17 -16.85
CA ARG A 275 10.68 23.10 -16.61
C ARG A 275 10.08 23.18 -15.21
N LYS A 276 8.80 22.83 -15.09
CA LYS A 276 8.04 22.91 -13.85
C LYS A 276 7.55 21.52 -13.44
N LEU A 277 7.53 21.22 -12.15
CA LEU A 277 7.04 19.93 -11.66
C LEU A 277 5.52 19.88 -11.82
N ALA A 278 5.00 18.88 -12.52
CA ALA A 278 3.58 18.69 -12.82
C ALA A 278 2.97 17.45 -12.12
N GLY A 279 3.80 16.52 -11.66
CA GLY A 279 3.33 15.29 -11.02
C GLY A 279 4.46 14.53 -10.35
N LYS A 280 4.11 13.62 -9.45
CA LYS A 280 5.08 12.84 -8.69
C LYS A 280 4.47 11.55 -8.17
N ILE A 281 5.25 10.46 -8.14
CA ILE A 281 4.98 9.24 -7.38
C ILE A 281 6.15 9.00 -6.42
N ILE A 282 5.85 8.55 -5.20
CA ILE A 282 6.87 8.02 -4.27
C ILE A 282 6.87 6.50 -4.38
N VAL A 283 8.00 5.93 -4.77
CA VAL A 283 8.20 4.47 -4.75
C VAL A 283 8.92 4.09 -3.46
N LEU A 284 8.30 3.21 -2.67
CA LEU A 284 8.82 2.82 -1.35
C LEU A 284 10.00 1.85 -1.48
N PRO A 285 10.96 1.88 -0.52
CA PRO A 285 12.12 0.98 -0.54
C PRO A 285 11.74 -0.48 -0.63
N ASN A 286 12.51 -1.24 -1.42
CA ASN A 286 12.24 -2.65 -1.72
C ASN A 286 13.52 -3.52 -1.72
N LYS A 287 14.64 -3.01 -1.20
CA LYS A 287 15.86 -3.78 -0.99
C LYS A 287 16.14 -3.96 0.49
N ASN A 288 16.34 -5.20 0.91
CA ASN A 288 16.74 -5.51 2.28
C ASN A 288 18.22 -5.16 2.47
N THR A 289 18.58 -4.63 3.65
CA THR A 289 19.99 -4.44 4.04
C THR A 289 20.46 -5.57 4.96
N THR A 290 21.77 -5.68 5.14
CA THR A 290 22.45 -6.64 6.01
C THR A 290 23.17 -5.92 7.15
N GLY A 291 23.66 -6.67 8.14
CA GLY A 291 24.39 -6.14 9.30
C GLY A 291 23.49 -5.82 10.51
N GLN A 292 24.09 -5.19 11.53
CA GLN A 292 23.47 -4.97 12.85
C GLN A 292 22.19 -4.11 12.80
N ASN A 293 22.08 -3.20 11.81
CA ASN A 293 20.92 -2.32 11.60
C ASN A 293 20.16 -2.69 10.32
N ALA A 294 20.04 -3.99 10.04
CA ALA A 294 19.36 -4.49 8.85
C ALA A 294 17.89 -4.05 8.80
N VAL A 295 17.49 -3.46 7.67
CA VAL A 295 16.12 -3.06 7.37
C VAL A 295 15.52 -4.09 6.43
N LYS A 296 14.40 -4.68 6.84
CA LYS A 296 13.62 -5.62 6.02
C LYS A 296 12.46 -4.88 5.35
N ASN A 297 12.74 -4.39 4.15
CA ASN A 297 11.77 -3.70 3.28
C ASN A 297 10.81 -4.67 2.60
N ILE A 298 11.35 -5.81 2.14
CA ILE A 298 10.59 -7.01 1.75
C ILE A 298 10.62 -7.97 2.94
N LYS A 299 9.45 -8.43 3.36
CA LYS A 299 9.33 -9.46 4.39
C LYS A 299 8.77 -10.74 3.79
N GLU A 300 9.08 -11.85 4.45
CA GLU A 300 8.47 -13.13 4.17
C GLU A 300 7.54 -13.48 5.33
N GLN A 301 6.42 -14.12 5.05
CA GLN A 301 5.54 -14.67 6.07
C GLN A 301 5.32 -16.15 5.76
N LYS A 302 5.59 -17.01 6.73
CA LYS A 302 5.33 -18.44 6.63
C LYS A 302 3.85 -18.72 6.89
N PHE A 303 3.25 -19.53 6.02
CA PHE A 303 1.87 -20.00 6.11
C PHE A 303 1.84 -21.52 6.00
N VAL A 304 0.98 -22.16 6.77
CA VAL A 304 0.61 -23.57 6.57
C VAL A 304 -0.87 -23.63 6.24
N PHE A 305 -1.17 -24.21 5.07
CA PHE A 305 -2.53 -24.33 4.54
C PHE A 305 -2.98 -25.78 4.72
N VAL A 306 -4.04 -25.98 5.49
CA VAL A 306 -4.48 -27.30 5.96
C VAL A 306 -5.92 -27.55 5.53
N GLN A 307 -6.13 -28.64 4.79
CA GLN A 307 -7.46 -29.11 4.42
C GLN A 307 -8.02 -29.97 5.55
N VAL A 308 -9.11 -29.56 6.17
CA VAL A 308 -9.67 -30.27 7.32
C VAL A 308 -10.77 -31.20 6.86
N LYS A 309 -10.70 -32.44 7.33
CA LYS A 309 -11.70 -33.48 7.08
C LYS A 309 -12.55 -33.68 8.33
N THR A 310 -13.86 -33.66 8.18
CA THR A 310 -14.84 -33.59 9.28
C THR A 310 -16.00 -34.54 9.02
N ASN A 311 -16.69 -34.95 10.09
CA ASN A 311 -17.91 -35.76 9.99
C ASN A 311 -18.97 -35.29 11.01
N LEU A 312 -19.32 -34.00 10.95
CA LEU A 312 -20.17 -33.37 11.95
C LEU A 312 -21.54 -34.05 12.10
N LEU A 313 -22.16 -34.49 11.00
CA LEU A 313 -23.49 -35.12 11.05
C LEU A 313 -23.45 -36.64 11.31
N GLY A 314 -22.27 -37.24 11.33
CA GLY A 314 -22.06 -38.67 11.49
C GLY A 314 -22.42 -39.49 10.25
N GLY A 315 -21.89 -40.72 10.16
CA GLY A 315 -22.12 -41.62 9.01
C GLY A 315 -21.15 -41.39 7.85
N LEU A 316 -20.99 -42.41 6.99
CA LEU A 316 -19.95 -42.42 5.95
C LEU A 316 -20.21 -41.43 4.81
N THR A 317 -21.47 -41.07 4.56
CA THR A 317 -21.88 -40.17 3.47
C THR A 317 -21.77 -38.69 3.83
N ASN A 318 -21.52 -38.37 5.11
CA ASN A 318 -21.48 -36.99 5.62
C ASN A 318 -20.05 -36.49 5.86
N ILE A 319 -19.04 -37.27 5.48
CA ILE A 319 -17.65 -36.87 5.56
C ILE A 319 -17.41 -35.73 4.54
N LYS A 320 -16.87 -34.62 5.02
CA LYS A 320 -16.53 -33.47 4.18
C LYS A 320 -15.04 -33.16 4.29
N LEU A 321 -14.49 -32.60 3.22
CA LEU A 321 -13.11 -32.11 3.16
C LEU A 321 -13.14 -30.66 2.68
N GLY A 322 -12.55 -29.76 3.47
CA GLY A 322 -12.36 -28.37 3.04
C GLY A 322 -11.24 -28.26 2.02
N ILE A 323 -11.51 -27.61 0.88
CA ILE A 323 -10.55 -27.48 -0.23
C ILE A 323 -10.29 -26.00 -0.50
N PHE A 324 -9.03 -25.62 -0.69
CA PHE A 324 -8.64 -24.30 -1.18
C PHE A 324 -8.78 -24.20 -2.70
N THR A 325 -9.24 -23.06 -3.21
CA THR A 325 -9.21 -22.79 -4.64
C THR A 325 -7.92 -22.06 -5.04
N ASP A 326 -7.52 -22.18 -6.30
CA ASP A 326 -6.39 -21.41 -6.83
C ASP A 326 -6.68 -19.91 -6.86
N SER A 327 -7.95 -19.52 -7.05
CA SER A 327 -8.36 -18.12 -7.08
C SER A 327 -8.20 -17.45 -5.72
N GLU A 328 -8.58 -18.13 -4.62
CA GLU A 328 -8.30 -17.71 -3.24
C GLU A 328 -6.81 -17.47 -3.02
N LYS A 329 -5.97 -18.42 -3.43
CA LYS A 329 -4.50 -18.33 -3.29
C LYS A 329 -3.91 -17.17 -4.09
N LYS A 330 -4.42 -16.91 -5.30
CA LYS A 330 -4.00 -15.80 -6.17
C LYS A 330 -4.35 -14.45 -5.53
N SER A 331 -5.61 -14.28 -5.12
CA SER A 331 -6.09 -13.06 -4.46
C SER A 331 -5.31 -12.79 -3.17
N PHE A 332 -5.03 -13.83 -2.39
CA PHE A 332 -4.25 -13.71 -1.16
C PHE A 332 -2.83 -13.21 -1.41
N ARG A 333 -2.13 -13.78 -2.41
CA ARG A 333 -0.79 -13.35 -2.81
C ARG A 333 -0.78 -11.89 -3.26
N ASN A 334 -1.71 -11.50 -4.14
CA ASN A 334 -1.84 -10.12 -4.61
C ASN A 334 -2.00 -9.14 -3.44
N SER A 335 -2.88 -9.47 -2.49
CA SER A 335 -3.14 -8.66 -1.29
C SER A 335 -1.88 -8.42 -0.46
N LEU A 336 -1.06 -9.47 -0.26
CA LEU A 336 0.20 -9.39 0.48
C LEU A 336 1.30 -8.63 -0.28
N TYR A 337 1.34 -8.77 -1.61
CA TYR A 337 2.31 -8.09 -2.47
C TYR A 337 2.17 -6.57 -2.43
N GLN A 338 0.96 -6.04 -2.20
CA GLN A 338 0.75 -4.60 -2.00
C GLN A 338 1.59 -4.02 -0.86
N SER A 339 1.93 -4.86 0.11
CA SER A 339 2.74 -4.52 1.29
C SER A 339 4.15 -5.10 1.24
N LEU A 340 4.66 -5.49 0.07
CA LEU A 340 5.96 -6.17 -0.09
C LEU A 340 6.15 -7.39 0.85
N ILE A 341 5.08 -8.16 1.06
CA ILE A 341 5.12 -9.42 1.81
C ILE A 341 5.12 -10.59 0.83
N PHE A 342 6.12 -11.45 0.90
CA PHE A 342 6.14 -12.70 0.17
C PHE A 342 5.59 -13.86 1.03
N PRO A 343 4.48 -14.51 0.65
CA PRO A 343 3.95 -15.64 1.40
C PRO A 343 4.68 -16.94 1.03
N LYS A 344 5.37 -17.52 2.02
CA LYS A 344 5.92 -18.88 1.99
C LYS A 344 4.85 -19.86 2.45
N ILE A 345 4.13 -20.44 1.51
CA ILE A 345 2.99 -21.32 1.77
C ILE A 345 3.46 -22.78 1.70
N GLU A 346 3.27 -23.51 2.80
CA GLU A 346 3.33 -24.97 2.84
C GLU A 346 1.90 -25.53 2.84
N ASP A 347 1.51 -26.21 1.77
CA ASP A 347 0.21 -26.88 1.64
C ASP A 347 0.36 -28.38 1.31
N LYS A 348 1.60 -28.89 1.36
CA LYS A 348 1.96 -30.28 1.11
C LYS A 348 2.93 -30.83 2.15
N ASP A 349 2.86 -32.12 2.40
CA ASP A 349 3.83 -32.86 3.22
C ASP A 349 5.14 -33.10 2.44
N THR A 350 6.12 -33.74 3.10
CA THR A 350 7.42 -34.07 2.48
C THR A 350 7.32 -35.07 1.33
N SER A 351 6.22 -35.80 1.23
CA SER A 351 5.92 -36.76 0.16
C SER A 351 5.17 -36.11 -1.01
N GLY A 352 4.84 -34.82 -0.90
CA GLY A 352 4.10 -34.06 -1.92
C GLY A 352 2.59 -34.22 -1.85
N ASN A 353 2.05 -34.90 -0.83
CA ASN A 353 0.62 -35.01 -0.61
C ASN A 353 0.08 -33.73 0.01
N ILE A 354 -1.20 -33.42 -0.26
CA ILE A 354 -1.88 -32.29 0.38
C ILE A 354 -1.87 -32.48 1.90
N LEU A 355 -1.59 -31.39 2.64
CA LEU A 355 -1.69 -31.40 4.10
C LEU A 355 -3.17 -31.50 4.51
N THR A 356 -3.54 -32.68 5.02
CA THR A 356 -4.87 -32.97 5.54
C THR A 356 -4.84 -33.13 7.06
N PHE A 357 -5.85 -32.59 7.74
CA PHE A 357 -6.08 -32.80 9.17
C PHE A 357 -7.44 -33.49 9.37
N ASP A 358 -7.42 -34.75 9.82
CA ASP A 358 -8.62 -35.57 9.97
C ASP A 358 -9.20 -35.46 11.39
N LEU A 359 -10.39 -34.84 11.49
CA LEU A 359 -11.19 -34.69 12.70
C LEU A 359 -12.46 -35.55 12.66
N THR A 360 -12.59 -36.49 11.72
CA THR A 360 -13.82 -37.29 11.53
C THR A 360 -14.18 -38.18 12.71
N THR A 361 -13.21 -38.49 13.57
CA THR A 361 -13.39 -39.30 14.80
C THR A 361 -13.24 -38.48 16.08
N ASP A 362 -13.01 -37.17 15.96
CA ASP A 362 -12.84 -36.30 17.11
C ASP A 362 -14.21 -35.95 17.72
N ILE A 363 -14.38 -36.27 19.00
CA ILE A 363 -15.65 -36.13 19.69
C ILE A 363 -16.12 -34.67 19.77
N ASP A 364 -15.21 -33.70 19.87
CA ASP A 364 -15.55 -32.28 19.97
C ASP A 364 -16.11 -31.73 18.64
N TYR A 365 -15.70 -32.33 17.52
CA TYR A 365 -16.07 -31.95 16.15
C TYR A 365 -17.16 -32.85 15.54
N SER A 366 -17.82 -33.67 16.38
CA SER A 366 -18.88 -34.60 16.00
C SER A 366 -20.25 -34.11 16.46
N ARG A 367 -21.34 -34.76 16.00
CA ARG A 367 -22.72 -34.41 16.38
C ARG A 367 -22.91 -34.52 17.89
N GLY A 368 -23.48 -33.48 18.50
CA GLY A 368 -23.62 -33.35 19.95
C GLY A 368 -22.30 -33.09 20.69
N GLY A 369 -21.19 -32.95 19.96
CA GLY A 369 -19.89 -32.58 20.49
C GLY A 369 -19.83 -31.11 20.92
N LYS A 370 -18.71 -30.73 21.53
CA LYS A 370 -18.44 -29.40 22.07
C LYS A 370 -18.72 -28.26 21.08
N PHE A 371 -18.39 -28.46 19.80
CA PHE A 371 -18.53 -27.45 18.76
C PHE A 371 -19.76 -27.64 17.88
N ASP A 372 -20.68 -28.56 18.20
CA ASP A 372 -21.92 -28.73 17.45
C ASP A 372 -23.04 -27.83 18.00
N LEU A 373 -23.66 -27.05 17.12
CA LEU A 373 -24.91 -26.35 17.37
C LEU A 373 -25.95 -26.76 16.32
N ARG A 374 -26.68 -27.83 16.64
CA ARG A 374 -27.79 -28.37 15.84
C ARG A 374 -27.37 -28.79 14.42
N GLY A 375 -26.24 -29.46 14.29
CA GLY A 375 -25.69 -29.96 13.02
C GLY A 375 -24.89 -28.94 12.23
N LYS A 376 -24.47 -27.84 12.88
CA LYS A 376 -23.60 -26.81 12.33
C LYS A 376 -22.48 -26.52 13.32
N PHE A 377 -21.29 -26.16 12.85
CA PHE A 377 -20.23 -25.78 13.77
C PHE A 377 -20.57 -24.46 14.48
N ASN A 378 -20.25 -24.39 15.77
CA ASN A 378 -20.27 -23.19 16.59
C ASN A 378 -18.82 -22.74 16.86
N GLU A 379 -18.28 -22.00 15.92
CA GLU A 379 -16.96 -21.39 15.96
C GLU A 379 -16.84 -20.34 17.06
N ASP A 380 -17.96 -19.78 17.51
CA ASP A 380 -18.05 -18.82 18.62
C ASP A 380 -18.15 -19.48 20.00
N TYR A 381 -18.05 -20.81 20.06
CA TYR A 381 -18.17 -21.54 21.30
C TYR A 381 -17.18 -21.04 22.36
N ARG A 382 -17.72 -20.65 23.51
CA ARG A 382 -17.00 -20.22 24.70
C ARG A 382 -17.47 -21.07 25.87
N VAL A 383 -16.51 -21.52 26.69
CA VAL A 383 -16.83 -22.31 27.90
C VAL A 383 -17.48 -21.40 28.94
N ASN A 384 -16.94 -20.19 29.10
CA ASN A 384 -17.47 -19.14 29.97
C ASN A 384 -17.83 -17.91 29.13
N SER A 385 -18.89 -17.20 29.52
CA SER A 385 -19.30 -15.95 28.85
C SER A 385 -18.24 -14.84 28.90
N THR A 386 -17.25 -14.95 29.80
CA THR A 386 -16.13 -14.02 29.95
C THR A 386 -14.92 -14.35 29.08
N ASP A 387 -14.94 -15.49 28.37
CA ASP A 387 -13.83 -15.88 27.50
C ASP A 387 -13.74 -14.93 26.29
N LYS A 388 -12.62 -14.23 26.19
CA LYS A 388 -12.41 -13.22 25.13
C LYS A 388 -12.31 -13.82 23.72
N VAL A 389 -11.76 -15.04 23.62
CA VAL A 389 -11.48 -15.71 22.36
C VAL A 389 -12.26 -17.03 22.30
N PRO A 390 -12.96 -17.32 21.19
CA PRO A 390 -13.64 -18.60 21.03
C PRO A 390 -12.67 -19.79 21.09
N HIS A 391 -13.13 -20.90 21.66
CA HIS A 391 -12.29 -22.09 21.87
C HIS A 391 -12.02 -22.86 20.57
N PHE A 392 -12.93 -22.78 19.60
CA PHE A 392 -12.88 -23.55 18.34
C PHE A 392 -11.53 -23.43 17.61
N PHE A 393 -11.06 -22.19 17.42
CA PHE A 393 -9.82 -21.90 16.71
C PHE A 393 -8.58 -22.41 17.45
N LYS A 394 -8.52 -22.16 18.77
CA LYS A 394 -7.40 -22.58 19.62
C LYS A 394 -7.30 -24.10 19.71
N ASP A 395 -8.45 -24.76 19.87
CA ASP A 395 -8.55 -26.22 19.96
C ASP A 395 -8.05 -26.87 18.66
N MET A 396 -8.54 -26.40 17.51
CA MET A 396 -8.14 -26.88 16.18
C MET A 396 -6.64 -26.76 15.95
N ARG A 397 -6.07 -25.58 16.24
CA ARG A 397 -4.61 -25.37 16.10
C ARG A 397 -3.83 -26.25 17.05
N SER A 398 -4.26 -26.38 18.30
CA SER A 398 -3.55 -27.18 19.31
C SER A 398 -3.52 -28.66 18.92
N LYS A 399 -4.67 -29.21 18.49
CA LYS A 399 -4.76 -30.60 18.01
C LYS A 399 -3.93 -30.82 16.74
N PHE A 400 -3.97 -29.89 15.78
CA PHE A 400 -3.13 -29.96 14.58
C PHE A 400 -1.62 -29.98 14.91
N LEU A 401 -1.17 -29.11 15.82
CA LEU A 401 0.23 -29.03 16.23
C LEU A 401 0.68 -30.22 17.08
N ALA A 402 -0.24 -30.89 17.77
CA ALA A 402 0.02 -32.09 18.55
C ALA A 402 0.25 -33.35 17.67
N LEU A 403 -0.13 -33.32 16.38
CA LEU A 403 0.16 -34.41 15.47
C LEU A 403 1.67 -34.58 15.27
N PRO A 404 2.17 -35.83 15.14
CA PRO A 404 3.59 -36.09 14.90
C PRO A 404 4.15 -35.29 13.72
N GLY A 405 5.23 -34.55 13.94
CA GLY A 405 5.92 -33.75 12.92
C GLY A 405 5.37 -32.34 12.69
N ASN A 406 4.21 -31.98 13.28
CA ASN A 406 3.59 -30.66 13.06
C ASN A 406 4.12 -29.55 13.99
N SER A 407 4.96 -29.88 14.98
CA SER A 407 5.59 -28.89 15.88
C SER A 407 6.45 -27.86 15.13
N LYS A 408 6.91 -28.16 13.91
CA LYS A 408 7.60 -27.19 13.03
C LYS A 408 6.72 -26.00 12.61
N TYR A 409 5.40 -26.15 12.68
CA TYR A 409 4.43 -25.12 12.30
C TYR A 409 4.08 -24.14 13.43
N ASN A 410 4.74 -24.23 14.60
CA ASN A 410 4.47 -23.35 15.74
C ASN A 410 4.52 -21.85 15.36
N ASP A 411 5.53 -21.46 14.58
CA ASP A 411 5.74 -20.07 14.13
C ASP A 411 5.04 -19.71 12.81
N TYR A 412 4.22 -20.61 12.26
CA TYR A 412 3.51 -20.38 11.01
C TYR A 412 2.19 -19.67 11.25
N PHE A 413 1.75 -18.92 10.25
CA PHE A 413 0.35 -18.55 10.14
C PHE A 413 -0.43 -19.78 9.68
N THR A 414 -1.33 -20.28 10.50
CA THR A 414 -2.12 -21.47 10.19
C THR A 414 -3.44 -21.05 9.54
N VAL A 415 -3.76 -21.68 8.42
CA VAL A 415 -5.01 -21.49 7.69
C VAL A 415 -5.65 -22.85 7.50
N PHE A 416 -6.78 -23.07 8.15
CA PHE A 416 -7.62 -24.25 7.99
C PHE A 416 -8.77 -23.97 7.03
N VAL A 417 -9.22 -25.00 6.31
CA VAL A 417 -10.45 -24.96 5.53
C VAL A 417 -11.35 -26.11 5.94
N ILE A 418 -12.61 -25.79 6.23
CA ILE A 418 -13.67 -26.74 6.53
C ILE A 418 -14.79 -26.55 5.50
N ALA A 419 -15.44 -27.67 5.11
CA ALA A 419 -16.55 -27.69 4.16
C ALA A 419 -17.93 -27.83 4.81
N ASP A 420 -18.00 -27.79 6.14
CA ASP A 420 -19.25 -27.74 6.90
C ASP A 420 -19.84 -26.33 6.99
N ASP A 421 -21.14 -26.30 7.27
CA ASP A 421 -21.86 -25.09 7.59
C ASP A 421 -21.58 -24.70 9.05
N VAL A 422 -21.44 -23.39 9.28
CA VAL A 422 -21.36 -22.78 10.61
C VAL A 422 -22.70 -22.15 10.97
N TYR A 423 -22.95 -21.98 12.27
CA TYR A 423 -24.29 -21.64 12.79
C TYR A 423 -24.81 -20.28 12.30
N ASP A 424 -23.93 -19.30 12.13
CA ASP A 424 -24.23 -17.93 11.69
C ASP A 424 -23.95 -17.69 10.18
N ASN A 425 -23.45 -18.72 9.49
CA ASN A 425 -23.03 -18.70 8.09
C ASN A 425 -21.78 -17.83 7.79
N ALA A 426 -20.88 -17.64 8.77
CA ALA A 426 -19.59 -17.01 8.51
C ALA A 426 -18.85 -17.67 7.32
N ALA A 427 -18.22 -16.85 6.49
CA ALA A 427 -17.40 -17.31 5.37
C ALA A 427 -16.00 -17.75 5.83
N GLY A 428 -15.49 -17.12 6.88
CA GLY A 428 -14.21 -17.41 7.50
C GLY A 428 -14.05 -16.49 8.69
N GLN A 429 -13.12 -16.83 9.59
CA GLN A 429 -12.87 -16.01 10.76
C GLN A 429 -11.43 -16.22 11.25
N ILE A 430 -10.75 -15.11 11.52
CA ILE A 430 -9.52 -15.15 12.30
C ILE A 430 -9.83 -15.38 13.78
N GLN A 431 -9.00 -16.14 14.49
CA GLN A 431 -9.13 -16.35 15.93
C GLN A 431 -9.28 -15.02 16.70
N GLU A 432 -8.44 -14.05 16.37
CA GLU A 432 -8.47 -12.68 16.88
C GLU A 432 -7.57 -11.82 15.98
N ILE A 433 -7.83 -10.51 15.89
CA ILE A 433 -7.00 -9.59 15.10
C ILE A 433 -5.54 -9.66 15.59
N GLY A 434 -4.62 -9.89 14.65
CA GLY A 434 -3.19 -10.06 14.92
C GLY A 434 -2.76 -11.46 15.37
N ILE A 435 -3.71 -12.38 15.60
CA ILE A 435 -3.41 -13.79 15.89
C ILE A 435 -3.45 -14.59 14.59
N LYS A 436 -2.36 -15.30 14.30
CA LYS A 436 -2.11 -15.95 13.00
C LYS A 436 -2.75 -17.34 12.88
N ASN A 437 -4.05 -17.44 13.15
CA ASN A 437 -4.80 -18.68 13.14
C ASN A 437 -6.19 -18.45 12.53
N LEU A 438 -6.37 -18.87 11.28
CA LEU A 438 -7.56 -18.65 10.46
C LEU A 438 -8.28 -19.97 10.19
N VAL A 439 -9.60 -19.97 10.27
CA VAL A 439 -10.44 -21.02 9.70
C VAL A 439 -11.36 -20.44 8.63
N LEU A 440 -11.35 -21.05 7.45
CA LEU A 440 -12.25 -20.75 6.34
C LEU A 440 -13.38 -21.78 6.28
N PHE A 441 -14.59 -21.33 5.95
CA PHE A 441 -15.80 -22.15 5.95
C PHE A 441 -16.42 -22.29 4.57
N LYS A 442 -17.54 -23.02 4.47
CA LYS A 442 -18.19 -23.36 3.20
C LYS A 442 -18.73 -22.15 2.41
N GLY A 443 -19.28 -21.14 3.07
CA GLY A 443 -19.99 -20.00 2.45
C GLY A 443 -19.10 -18.92 1.81
N ARG A 444 -17.80 -19.18 1.64
CA ARG A 444 -16.80 -18.18 1.28
C ARG A 444 -16.65 -17.92 -0.20
N ASN A 445 -16.01 -16.80 -0.51
CA ASN A 445 -15.56 -16.43 -1.86
C ASN A 445 -14.05 -16.23 -1.92
N ASP A 446 -13.54 -15.98 -3.13
CA ASP A 446 -12.10 -15.85 -3.42
C ASP A 446 -11.37 -14.73 -2.66
N LEU A 447 -12.10 -13.80 -2.06
CA LEU A 447 -11.55 -12.67 -1.29
C LEU A 447 -11.60 -12.90 0.22
N THR A 448 -12.25 -13.97 0.68
CA THR A 448 -12.41 -14.27 2.12
C THR A 448 -11.06 -14.56 2.77
N LEU A 449 -10.22 -15.38 2.12
CA LEU A 449 -8.86 -15.66 2.59
C LEU A 449 -8.03 -14.37 2.73
N SER A 450 -8.14 -13.45 1.77
CA SER A 450 -7.47 -12.14 1.86
C SER A 450 -7.97 -11.31 3.03
N HIS A 451 -9.28 -11.19 3.18
CA HIS A 451 -9.89 -10.40 4.24
C HIS A 451 -9.48 -10.91 5.63
N GLU A 452 -9.73 -12.19 5.90
CA GLU A 452 -9.43 -12.79 7.20
C GLU A 452 -7.92 -12.91 7.45
N GLY A 453 -7.15 -13.23 6.41
CA GLY A 453 -5.70 -13.31 6.51
C GLY A 453 -5.07 -11.97 6.90
N LEU A 454 -5.60 -10.86 6.40
CA LEU A 454 -5.13 -9.52 6.77
C LEU A 454 -5.55 -9.10 8.18
N HIS A 455 -6.68 -9.60 8.72
CA HIS A 455 -6.96 -9.46 10.15
C HIS A 455 -5.89 -10.15 11.00
N GLY A 456 -5.44 -11.35 10.61
CA GLY A 456 -4.31 -12.03 11.27
C GLY A 456 -2.97 -11.29 11.18
N LEU A 457 -2.86 -10.31 10.28
CA LEU A 457 -1.74 -9.37 10.15
C LEU A 457 -2.04 -7.98 10.76
N GLY A 458 -3.09 -7.90 11.57
CA GLY A 458 -3.39 -6.77 12.45
C GLY A 458 -4.26 -5.68 11.85
N LEU A 459 -4.85 -5.89 10.67
CA LEU A 459 -5.83 -4.96 10.12
C LEU A 459 -7.18 -5.09 10.83
N PHE A 460 -7.85 -3.96 10.99
CA PHE A 460 -9.26 -3.87 11.37
C PHE A 460 -10.09 -3.68 10.10
N HIS A 461 -11.41 -3.80 10.24
CA HIS A 461 -12.30 -3.36 9.17
C HIS A 461 -12.05 -1.89 8.82
N ALA A 462 -12.27 -1.58 7.55
CA ALA A 462 -12.18 -0.21 7.05
C ALA A 462 -13.42 0.63 7.39
N HIS A 463 -14.41 0.06 8.07
CA HIS A 463 -15.63 0.72 8.54
C HIS A 463 -15.75 0.57 10.06
N LYS A 464 -16.68 1.33 10.65
CA LYS A 464 -16.91 1.32 12.09
C LYS A 464 -17.90 0.20 12.47
N ASP A 465 -17.43 -0.83 13.17
CA ASP A 465 -18.30 -1.85 13.79
C ASP A 465 -18.77 -1.48 15.19
N SER A 466 -17.95 -0.70 15.89
CA SER A 466 -18.14 -0.25 17.26
C SER A 466 -17.26 0.97 17.54
N VAL A 467 -17.18 1.45 18.78
CA VAL A 467 -16.29 2.56 19.14
C VAL A 467 -14.84 2.24 18.75
N ILE A 468 -14.21 3.13 18.00
CA ILE A 468 -12.83 2.98 17.55
C ILE A 468 -11.91 3.30 18.72
N ILE A 469 -11.23 2.28 19.23
CA ILE A 469 -10.26 2.40 20.34
C ILE A 469 -8.84 1.99 19.95
N ASN A 470 -8.66 1.43 18.75
CA ASN A 470 -7.39 0.86 18.31
C ASN A 470 -6.72 1.74 17.26
N SER A 471 -5.45 2.07 17.49
CA SER A 471 -4.65 2.90 16.58
C SER A 471 -4.42 2.29 15.18
N ASN A 472 -4.66 0.98 15.02
CA ASN A 472 -4.60 0.32 13.72
C ASN A 472 -5.86 0.54 12.87
N GLN A 473 -6.94 1.09 13.43
CA GLN A 473 -8.14 1.53 12.70
C GLN A 473 -8.07 3.06 12.49
N LYS A 474 -7.03 3.51 11.79
CA LYS A 474 -6.73 4.95 11.64
C LYS A 474 -7.88 5.77 11.06
N PHE A 475 -8.60 5.20 10.10
CA PHE A 475 -9.72 5.82 9.41
C PHE A 475 -10.83 4.79 9.18
N ALA A 476 -12.07 5.22 9.37
CA ALA A 476 -13.28 4.45 9.14
C ALA A 476 -14.12 5.11 8.06
N TYR A 477 -14.51 4.31 7.08
CA TYR A 477 -15.28 4.68 5.91
C TYR A 477 -16.66 3.99 5.97
N LYS A 478 -17.56 4.38 5.07
CA LYS A 478 -18.89 3.78 4.98
C LYS A 478 -18.83 2.26 4.88
N HIS A 479 -19.70 1.61 5.65
CA HIS A 479 -19.89 0.18 5.61
C HIS A 479 -20.57 -0.23 4.29
N ALA A 480 -19.90 -1.04 3.46
CA ALA A 480 -20.39 -1.31 2.10
C ALA A 480 -21.69 -2.14 2.04
N HIS A 481 -22.01 -2.94 3.06
CA HIS A 481 -23.33 -3.58 3.13
C HIS A 481 -24.50 -2.59 3.31
N THR A 482 -24.27 -1.41 3.91
CA THR A 482 -25.32 -0.40 4.11
C THR A 482 -25.29 0.66 3.01
N ASP A 483 -24.12 0.96 2.45
CA ASP A 483 -23.95 1.91 1.35
C ASP A 483 -22.82 1.46 0.42
N SER A 484 -23.14 0.55 -0.49
CA SER A 484 -22.15 -0.06 -1.42
C SER A 484 -21.62 0.94 -2.45
N LEU A 485 -22.39 1.97 -2.80
CA LEU A 485 -21.99 3.03 -3.73
C LEU A 485 -20.87 3.92 -3.16
N HIS A 486 -20.89 4.14 -1.84
CA HIS A 486 -19.82 4.87 -1.15
C HIS A 486 -18.86 3.93 -0.40
N GLY A 487 -19.00 2.61 -0.55
CA GLY A 487 -18.04 1.64 -0.02
C GLY A 487 -16.71 1.71 -0.75
N THR A 488 -15.60 1.65 -0.02
CA THR A 488 -14.27 1.65 -0.66
C THR A 488 -13.96 0.31 -1.32
N ASP A 489 -13.00 0.29 -2.24
CA ASP A 489 -12.45 -0.95 -2.81
C ASP A 489 -11.36 -1.58 -1.92
N ASN A 490 -11.25 -1.13 -0.66
CA ASN A 490 -10.32 -1.69 0.30
C ASN A 490 -10.71 -3.14 0.64
N ILE A 491 -9.74 -4.03 0.81
CA ILE A 491 -10.00 -5.43 1.15
C ILE A 491 -10.82 -5.56 2.45
N MET A 492 -10.74 -4.58 3.35
CA MET A 492 -11.41 -4.57 4.65
C MET A 492 -12.79 -3.89 4.64
N SER A 493 -13.38 -3.54 3.48
CA SER A 493 -14.60 -2.71 3.40
C SER A 493 -15.93 -3.46 3.28
N TYR A 494 -15.90 -4.78 3.10
CA TYR A 494 -17.04 -5.62 2.69
C TYR A 494 -17.68 -5.28 1.33
N ASN A 495 -17.03 -4.50 0.45
CA ASN A 495 -17.60 -4.16 -0.85
C ASN A 495 -17.48 -5.28 -1.91
N GLY A 496 -18.00 -6.48 -1.57
CA GLY A 496 -18.14 -7.61 -2.48
C GLY A 496 -16.89 -7.92 -3.32
N ALA A 497 -17.10 -8.00 -4.64
CA ALA A 497 -16.06 -8.25 -5.64
C ALA A 497 -15.23 -7.01 -6.01
N LEU A 498 -15.59 -5.81 -5.54
CA LEU A 498 -14.84 -4.59 -5.82
C LEU A 498 -13.57 -4.48 -4.97
N ARG A 499 -13.52 -5.19 -3.84
CA ARG A 499 -12.40 -5.25 -2.89
C ARG A 499 -11.12 -5.76 -3.56
N LYS A 500 -10.10 -4.90 -3.61
CA LYS A 500 -8.81 -5.22 -4.24
C LYS A 500 -7.62 -4.42 -3.73
N THR A 501 -7.81 -3.37 -2.92
CA THR A 501 -6.70 -2.49 -2.49
C THR A 501 -6.48 -2.48 -0.98
N THR A 502 -5.31 -1.99 -0.58
CA THR A 502 -4.95 -1.62 0.78
C THR A 502 -4.18 -0.30 0.73
N TRP A 503 -4.23 0.47 1.82
CA TRP A 503 -3.59 1.78 1.89
C TRP A 503 -2.16 1.71 2.41
N LYS A 504 -1.35 2.74 2.11
CA LYS A 504 0.04 2.84 2.56
C LYS A 504 0.19 2.71 4.07
N TRP A 505 -0.75 3.26 4.85
CA TRP A 505 -0.73 3.13 6.30
C TRP A 505 -1.07 1.71 6.78
N GLN A 506 -1.90 0.97 6.04
CA GLN A 506 -2.17 -0.45 6.31
C GLN A 506 -0.94 -1.31 5.97
N TRP A 507 -0.18 -0.96 4.92
CA TRP A 507 1.05 -1.69 4.57
C TRP A 507 2.06 -1.68 5.72
N GLU A 508 2.15 -0.58 6.48
CA GLU A 508 3.02 -0.48 7.65
C GLU A 508 2.58 -1.41 8.78
N ILE A 509 1.27 -1.53 9.02
CA ILE A 509 0.69 -2.45 10.01
C ILE A 509 0.95 -3.91 9.60
N ILE A 510 0.64 -4.27 8.35
CA ILE A 510 0.87 -5.60 7.80
C ILE A 510 2.35 -5.97 7.93
N LYS A 511 3.25 -5.07 7.49
CA LYS A 511 4.70 -5.30 7.62
C LYS A 511 5.11 -5.47 9.07
N LYS A 512 4.60 -4.68 10.01
CA LYS A 512 4.96 -4.82 11.43
C LYS A 512 4.62 -6.21 11.98
N ASN A 513 3.49 -6.78 11.56
CA ASN A 513 2.99 -8.07 12.05
C ASN A 513 3.50 -9.29 11.25
N ALA A 514 4.01 -9.11 10.03
CA ALA A 514 4.67 -10.16 9.28
C ALA A 514 5.99 -10.57 9.96
N LYS A 515 6.14 -11.87 10.23
CA LYS A 515 7.28 -12.48 10.92
C LYS A 515 7.87 -13.61 10.10
#